data_AF-A0A9D6ZTZ0-F1
#
_entry.id   AF-A0A9D6ZTZ0-F1
#
_cell.length_a   1.000
_cell.length_b   1.000
_cell.length_c   1.000
_cell.angle_alpha   90.00
_cell.angle_beta   90.00
_cell.angle_gamma   90.00
#
_symmetry.space_group_name_H-M   'P 1'
#
loop_
_entity.id
_entity.type
_entity.pdbx_description
1 polymer ?
#
loop_
_entity_poly.entity_id
_entity_poly.type
_entity_poly.pdbx_seq_one_letter_code
_entity_poly.pdbx_strand_id
1 'polypeptide(L)' 'ERTFGWLSHCRRLSKDYEALTETSEAFVYTAMIRLMVRRLAKPAV' A
#
# COMPACT_ATOMS: atom_id res chain seq x y z
N GLU A 1 12.47 -2.47 8.54
CA GLU A 1 11.14 -3.11 8.29
C GLU A 1 10.76 -3.14 6.81
N ARG A 2 10.18 -4.24 6.31
CA ARG A 2 9.81 -4.40 4.87
C ARG A 2 8.34 -4.10 4.57
N THR A 3 7.51 -3.92 5.60
CA THR A 3 6.07 -3.66 5.48
C THR A 3 5.80 -2.22 5.04
N PHE A 4 6.45 -1.25 5.69
CA PHE A 4 6.31 0.17 5.37
C PHE A 4 7.04 0.59 4.09
N GLY A 5 8.04 -0.19 3.65
CA GLY A 5 8.75 0.07 2.39
C GLY A 5 7.82 0.08 1.15
N TRP A 6 6.72 -0.69 1.16
CA TRP A 6 5.75 -0.70 0.06
C TRP A 6 4.84 0.53 0.04
N LEU A 7 4.62 1.17 1.20
CA LEU A 7 3.84 2.40 1.29
C LEU A 7 4.59 3.56 0.64
N SER A 8 5.93 3.58 0.74
CA SER A 8 6.80 4.56 0.06
C SER A 8 6.71 4.49 -1.47
N HIS A 9 6.39 3.32 -2.05
CA HIS A 9 6.12 3.19 -3.49
C HIS A 9 4.76 3.74 -3.92
N CYS A 10 3.85 4.02 -2.97
CA CYS A 10 2.58 4.67 -3.27
C CYS A 10 2.74 6.18 -3.09
N ARG A 11 2.88 6.92 -4.19
CA ARG A 11 3.09 8.38 -4.17
C ARG A 11 2.06 9.15 -3.32
N ARG A 12 0.80 8.67 -3.27
CA ARG A 12 -0.27 9.26 -2.43
C ARG A 12 -0.07 9.06 -0.92
N LEU A 13 0.64 8.00 -0.51
CA LEU A 13 0.99 7.72 0.89
C LEU A 13 2.33 8.34 1.30
N SER A 14 3.13 8.80 0.34
CA SER A 14 4.42 9.46 0.62
C SER A 14 4.25 10.80 1.34
N LYS A 15 3.09 11.43 1.22
CA LYS A 15 2.75 12.68 1.88
C LYS A 15 1.23 12.72 2.02
N ASP A 16 0.76 12.88 3.25
CA ASP A 16 -0.67 12.89 3.52
C ASP A 16 -1.25 14.21 3.01
N TYR A 17 -1.96 14.12 1.89
CA TYR A 17 -2.68 15.24 1.27
C TYR A 17 -4.19 15.09 1.44
N GLU A 18 -4.64 14.02 2.09
CA GLU A 18 -6.06 13.72 2.19
C GLU A 18 -6.62 14.50 3.39
N ALA A 19 -7.71 15.24 3.17
CA ALA A 19 -8.33 16.03 4.24
C ALA A 19 -9.00 15.14 5.32
N LEU A 20 -9.25 13.87 4.98
CA LEU A 20 -9.92 12.90 5.83
C LEU A 20 -9.01 11.67 6.04
N THR A 21 -8.91 11.25 7.29
CA THR A 21 -8.20 10.04 7.70
C THR A 21 -8.77 8.77 7.07
N GLU A 22 -10.08 8.73 6.83
CA GLU A 22 -10.74 7.59 6.17
C GLU A 22 -10.17 7.34 4.77
N THR A 23 -9.80 8.41 4.06
CA THR A 23 -9.25 8.29 2.71
C THR A 23 -7.80 7.82 2.74
N SER A 24 -6.99 8.29 3.70
CA SER A 24 -5.62 7.79 3.86
C SER A 24 -5.61 6.32 4.29
N GLU A 25 -6.52 5.90 5.17
CA GLU A 25 -6.74 4.49 5.52
C GLU A 25 -7.11 3.63 4.30
N ALA A 26 -8.05 4.09 3.46
CA ALA A 26 -8.42 3.40 2.23
C ALA A 26 -7.22 3.17 1.30
N PHE A 27 -6.29 4.12 1.21
CA PHE A 27 -5.05 3.94 0.45
C PHE A 27 -4.10 2.93 1.08
N VAL A 28 -3.99 2.90 2.41
CA VAL A 28 -3.20 1.88 3.11
C VAL A 28 -3.75 0.48 2.80
N TYR A 29 -5.07 0.28 2.91
CA TYR A 29 -5.70 -0.99 2.58
C TYR A 29 -5.47 -1.38 1.12
N THR A 30 -5.63 -0.44 0.19
CA THR A 30 -5.40 -0.67 -1.24
C THR A 30 -3.96 -1.08 -1.53
N ALA A 31 -2.97 -0.43 -0.89
CA ALA A 31 -1.56 -0.77 -1.03
C ALA A 31 -1.26 -2.20 -0.51
N MET A 32 -1.85 -2.57 0.63
CA MET A 32 -1.75 -3.92 1.19
C MET A 32 -2.37 -4.98 0.28
N ILE A 33 -3.58 -4.73 -0.26
CA ILE A 33 -4.24 -5.63 -1.21
C ILE A 33 -3.34 -5.85 -2.44
N ARG A 34 -2.80 -4.78 -3.02
CA ARG A 34 -1.92 -4.86 -4.19
C ARG A 34 -0.65 -5.68 -3.91
N LEU A 35 -0.09 -5.56 -2.71
CA LEU A 35 1.05 -6.36 -2.28
C LEU A 35 0.69 -7.85 -2.17
N MET A 36 -0.45 -8.16 -1.54
CA MET A 36 -0.91 -9.54 -1.37
C MET A 36 -1.22 -10.20 -2.72
N VAL A 37 -1.90 -9.49 -3.63
CA VAL A 37 -2.15 -9.97 -4.99
C VAL A 37 -0.85 -10.30 -5.72
N ARG A 38 0.17 -9.44 -5.63
CA ARG A 38 1.49 -9.69 -6.24
C ARG A 38 2.21 -10.91 -5.64
N ARG A 39 2.02 -11.18 -4.37
CA ARG A 39 2.59 -12.36 -3.69
C ARG A 39 1.89 -13.64 -4.11
N LEU A 40 0.55 -13.62 -4.20
CA LEU A 40 -0.26 -14.75 -4.64
C LEU A 40 -0.05 -15.06 -6.14
N ALA A 41 0.09 -14.03 -6.96
CA ALA A 41 0.37 -14.18 -8.39
C ALA A 41 1.84 -14.53 -8.68
N LYS A 42 2.70 -14.58 -7.66
CA LYS A 42 4.09 -15.00 -7.85
C LYS A 42 4.09 -16.54 -7.91
N PRO A 43 4.50 -17.16 -9.03
CA PRO A 43 4.64 -18.60 -9.08
C PRO A 43 5.67 -19.03 -8.02
N ALA A 44 5.40 -20.15 -7.35
CA ALA A 44 6.38 -20.80 -6.49
C ALA A 44 7.58 -21.16 -7.37
N VAL A 45 8.69 -20.45 -7.15
CA VAL A 45 9.99 -20.77 -7.75
C VAL A 45 10.61 -21.88 -6.92
#